data_AF-A0A1D7YSK8-F1
#
_entry.id   AF-A0A1D7YSK8-F1
#
_cell.length_a   1.000
_cell.length_b   1.000
_cell.length_c   1.000
_cell.angle_alpha   90.00
_cell.angle_beta   90.00
_cell.angle_gamma   90.00
#
_symmetry.space_group_name_H-M   'P 1'
#
loop_
_entity.id
_entity.type
_entity.pdbx_description
1 polymer ?
#
loop_
_entity_poly.entity_id
_entity_poly.type
_entity_poly.pdbx_seq_one_letter_code
_entity_poly.pdbx_strand_id
1 'polypeptide(L)'
;MLNNVGKSDFLHILVDTNGVKKPNVFGKDVFTFILALNDRKPFKSWGCSDTTRGTALKCCKNDSSKCTGLLEFDNWEFKKDYPWR
;
A
#
# COMPACT_ATOMS: atom_id res chain seq x y z
N MET A 1 33.86 -1.31 10.26
CA MET A 1 33.29 -1.45 8.91
C MET A 1 31.89 -0.86 8.94
N LEU A 2 31.72 0.33 8.38
CA LEU A 2 30.43 1.03 8.27
C LEU A 2 29.87 0.79 6.86
N ASN A 3 29.29 -0.39 6.62
CA ASN A 3 28.66 -0.67 5.33
C ASN A 3 27.21 -1.03 5.61
N ASN A 4 26.27 -0.25 5.05
CA ASN A 4 24.81 -0.48 4.94
C ASN A 4 23.87 0.46 5.72
N VAL A 5 24.33 1.56 6.32
CA VAL A 5 23.39 2.59 6.79
C VAL A 5 22.93 3.42 5.58
N GLY A 6 21.64 3.35 5.24
CA GLY A 6 21.00 4.21 4.22
C GLY A 6 20.71 3.57 2.86
N LYS A 7 20.92 2.26 2.67
CA LYS A 7 20.51 1.56 1.45
C LYS A 7 19.18 0.85 1.66
N SER A 8 18.17 1.21 0.87
CA SER A 8 16.90 0.49 0.76
C SER A 8 16.78 -0.06 -0.66
N ASP A 9 16.35 -1.31 -0.79
CA ASP A 9 15.98 -1.89 -2.10
C ASP A 9 14.57 -1.47 -2.53
N PHE A 10 13.88 -0.68 -1.71
CA PHE A 10 12.51 -0.21 -1.95
C PHE A 10 12.44 1.32 -1.91
N LEU A 11 11.82 1.89 -2.94
CA LEU A 11 11.28 3.25 -2.91
C LEU A 11 9.79 3.17 -2.54
N HIS A 12 9.42 3.79 -1.42
CA HIS A 12 8.02 3.92 -1.01
C HIS A 12 7.39 5.15 -1.66
N ILE A 13 6.24 4.97 -2.30
CA ILE A 13 5.47 6.03 -2.97
C ILE A 13 4.16 6.16 -2.20
N LEU A 14 3.93 7.33 -1.61
CA LEU A 14 2.70 7.65 -0.89
C LEU A 14 1.81 8.51 -1.80
N VAL A 15 0.64 7.99 -2.14
CA VAL A 15 -0.37 8.68 -2.95
C VAL A 15 -1.46 9.18 -2.03
N ASP A 16 -1.54 10.50 -1.88
CA ASP A 16 -2.61 11.17 -1.14
C ASP A 16 -3.72 11.62 -2.10
N THR A 17 -4.92 11.08 -1.96
CA THR A 17 -6.07 11.39 -2.83
C THR A 17 -6.84 12.64 -2.38
N ASN A 18 -6.60 13.12 -1.16
CA ASN A 18 -7.21 14.36 -0.65
C ASN A 18 -6.25 15.56 -0.71
N GLY A 19 -4.98 15.31 -1.02
CA GLY A 19 -3.96 16.31 -1.31
C GLY A 19 -3.53 17.07 -0.06
N VAL A 20 -3.61 18.40 -0.09
CA VAL A 20 -3.23 19.24 1.07
C VAL A 20 -4.31 19.30 2.16
N LYS A 21 -5.49 18.72 1.90
CA LYS A 21 -6.60 18.71 2.86
C LYS A 21 -6.36 17.63 3.91
N LYS A 22 -6.24 18.07 5.16
CA LYS A 22 -6.15 17.17 6.32
C LYS A 22 -7.51 16.52 6.64
N PRO A 23 -7.50 15.38 7.37
CA PRO A 23 -6.32 14.62 7.80
C PRO A 23 -5.71 13.79 6.66
N ASN A 24 -4.45 13.34 6.84
CA ASN A 24 -3.78 12.41 5.94
C ASN A 24 -3.68 11.07 6.69
N VAL A 25 -4.57 10.15 6.37
CA VAL A 25 -4.83 8.87 7.02
C VAL A 25 -4.57 7.72 6.05
N PHE A 26 -3.61 6.87 6.40
CA PHE A 26 -3.34 5.64 5.68
C PHE A 26 -4.58 4.77 5.53
N GLY A 27 -4.81 4.28 4.32
CA GLY A 27 -5.96 3.47 3.98
C GLY A 27 -7.26 4.25 3.80
N LYS A 28 -7.29 5.57 4.00
CA LYS A 28 -8.47 6.40 3.72
C LYS A 28 -8.21 7.35 2.56
N ASP A 29 -7.15 8.14 2.68
CA ASP A 29 -6.72 9.10 1.67
C ASP A 29 -5.24 8.92 1.31
N VAL A 30 -4.42 8.28 2.15
CA VAL A 30 -3.03 7.91 1.82
C VAL A 30 -2.90 6.43 1.46
N PHE A 31 -2.41 6.15 0.26
CA PHE A 31 -2.19 4.79 -0.27
C PHE A 31 -0.72 4.57 -0.61
N THR A 32 -0.16 3.45 -0.15
CA THR A 32 1.27 3.14 -0.31
C THR A 32 1.49 2.20 -1.49
N PHE A 33 2.43 2.55 -2.36
CA PHE A 33 3.00 1.69 -3.39
C PHE A 33 4.50 1.54 -3.14
N ILE A 34 5.09 0.49 -3.69
CA ILE A 34 6.53 0.27 -3.63
C ILE A 34 7.09 0.07 -5.03
N LEU A 35 8.31 0.59 -5.23
CA LEU A 35 9.17 0.22 -6.33
C LEU A 35 10.34 -0.59 -5.76
N ALA A 36 10.32 -1.91 -5.96
CA ALA A 36 11.38 -2.84 -5.59
C ALA A 36 12.48 -2.79 -6.66
N LEU A 37 13.57 -2.09 -6.37
CA LEU A 37 14.58 -1.64 -7.35
C LEU A 37 15.33 -2.80 -8.04
N ASN A 38 15.31 -3.99 -7.46
CA ASN A 38 16.02 -5.17 -7.97
C ASN A 38 15.07 -6.25 -8.55
N ASP A 39 13.76 -5.98 -8.62
CA ASP A 39 12.76 -6.95 -9.09
C ASP A 39 12.46 -6.77 -10.59
N ARG A 40 12.15 -7.88 -11.28
CA ARG A 40 11.70 -7.85 -12.70
C ARG A 40 10.34 -7.17 -12.87
N LYS A 41 9.50 -7.23 -11.84
CA LYS A 41 8.20 -6.53 -11.75
C LYS A 41 8.28 -5.57 -10.56
N PRO A 42 8.92 -4.41 -10.74
CA PRO A 42 9.38 -3.60 -9.62
C PRO A 42 8.26 -2.82 -8.96
N PHE A 43 7.24 -2.38 -9.72
CA PHE A 43 6.12 -1.62 -9.17
C PHE A 43 5.05 -2.54 -8.60
N LYS A 44 4.72 -2.39 -7.32
CA LYS A 44 3.73 -3.20 -6.61
C LYS A 44 2.88 -2.34 -5.67
N SER A 45 1.64 -2.75 -5.45
CA SER A 45 0.86 -2.26 -4.31
C SER A 45 1.53 -2.70 -3.00
N TRP A 46 1.55 -1.83 -1.99
CA TRP A 46 1.97 -2.25 -0.66
C TRP A 46 0.84 -2.99 0.06
N GLY A 47 1.15 -4.20 0.54
CA GLY A 47 0.21 -5.03 1.27
C GLY A 47 0.25 -6.49 0.81
N CYS A 48 -0.82 -7.23 1.12
CA CYS A 48 -0.91 -8.65 0.84
C CYS A 48 -1.46 -8.95 -0.58
N SER A 49 -0.91 -8.28 -1.61
CA SER A 49 -1.40 -8.32 -3.01
C SER A 49 -1.09 -9.62 -3.76
N ASP A 50 0.01 -10.30 -3.46
CA ASP A 50 0.37 -11.60 -4.09
C ASP A 50 -0.41 -12.80 -3.51
N THR A 51 -1.60 -12.58 -2.92
CA THR A 51 -2.37 -13.62 -2.21
C THR A 51 -3.80 -13.74 -2.76
N THR A 52 -4.80 -13.85 -1.87
CA THR A 52 -6.22 -13.80 -2.24
C THR A 52 -6.82 -12.49 -1.77
N ARG A 53 -7.90 -12.03 -2.42
CA ARG A 53 -8.66 -10.85 -1.94
C ARG A 53 -9.04 -10.97 -0.46
N GLY A 54 -9.46 -12.15 0.00
CA GLY A 54 -9.85 -12.37 1.41
C GLY A 54 -8.70 -12.15 2.39
N THR A 55 -7.49 -12.57 2.02
CA THR A 55 -6.26 -12.29 2.79
C THR A 55 -5.91 -10.80 2.74
N ALA A 56 -5.99 -10.18 1.56
CA ALA A 56 -5.76 -8.73 1.40
C ALA A 56 -6.73 -7.89 2.25
N LEU A 57 -8.00 -8.30 2.36
CA LEU A 57 -8.99 -7.64 3.22
C LEU A 57 -8.62 -7.74 4.70
N LYS A 58 -8.22 -8.92 5.19
CA LYS A 58 -7.75 -9.11 6.57
C LYS A 58 -6.49 -8.28 6.84
N CYS A 59 -5.57 -8.26 5.88
CA CYS A 59 -4.32 -7.50 5.92
C CYS A 59 -4.58 -5.99 6.06
N CYS A 60 -5.46 -5.44 5.22
CA CYS A 60 -5.90 -4.03 5.28
C CYS A 60 -6.62 -3.69 6.60
N LYS A 61 -7.46 -4.59 7.13
CA LYS A 61 -8.13 -4.40 8.43
C LYS A 61 -7.14 -4.30 9.60
N ASN A 62 -6.07 -5.10 9.57
CA ASN A 62 -5.08 -5.15 10.64
C ASN A 62 -4.08 -3.99 10.57
N ASP A 63 -3.83 -3.46 9.37
CA ASP A 63 -2.84 -2.41 9.12
C ASP A 63 -3.30 -1.55 7.93
N SER A 64 -3.77 -0.33 8.22
CA SER A 64 -4.36 0.55 7.21
C SER A 64 -3.37 0.97 6.12
N SER A 65 -2.06 0.92 6.39
CA SER A 65 -1.03 1.23 5.38
C SER A 65 -1.02 0.22 4.22
N LYS A 66 -1.53 -1.00 4.44
CA LYS A 66 -1.51 -2.13 3.49
C LYS A 66 -2.76 -2.23 2.62
N CYS A 67 -3.63 -1.24 2.66
CA CYS A 67 -4.92 -1.29 1.96
C CYS A 67 -4.81 -1.15 0.44
N THR A 68 -3.69 -0.66 -0.09
CA THR A 68 -3.43 -0.63 -1.53
C THR A 68 -3.49 -2.04 -2.13
N GLY A 69 -2.97 -3.05 -1.44
CA GLY A 69 -3.02 -4.44 -1.89
C GLY A 69 -4.45 -5.00 -1.98
N LEU A 70 -5.39 -4.52 -1.14
CA LEU A 70 -6.81 -4.86 -1.29
C LEU A 70 -7.43 -4.15 -2.49
N LEU A 71 -7.13 -2.86 -2.68
CA LEU A 71 -7.67 -2.06 -3.77
C LEU A 71 -7.26 -2.61 -5.15
N GLU A 72 -6.06 -3.19 -5.27
CA GLU A 72 -5.63 -3.86 -6.50
C GLU A 72 -6.58 -5.02 -6.89
N PHE A 73 -6.99 -5.87 -5.93
CA PHE A 73 -8.00 -6.91 -6.18
C PHE A 73 -9.40 -6.36 -6.47
N ASP A 74 -9.67 -5.14 -6.00
CA ASP A 74 -10.95 -4.46 -6.15
C ASP A 74 -11.01 -3.53 -7.37
N ASN A 75 -10.04 -3.63 -8.29
CA ASN A 75 -9.93 -2.75 -9.45
C ASN A 75 -9.96 -1.26 -9.05
N TRP A 76 -9.34 -0.93 -7.93
CA TRP A 76 -9.26 0.41 -7.34
C TRP A 76 -10.61 0.98 -6.87
N GLU A 77 -11.62 0.13 -6.68
CA GLU A 77 -12.91 0.53 -6.14
C GLU A 77 -13.00 0.32 -4.62
N PHE A 78 -13.52 1.31 -3.90
CA PHE A 78 -13.86 1.18 -2.49
C PHE A 78 -15.18 0.40 -2.33
N LYS A 79 -15.08 -0.93 -2.30
CA LYS A 79 -16.24 -1.81 -2.13
C LYS A 79 -16.93 -1.62 -0.77
N LYS A 80 -18.13 -2.21 -0.64
CA LYS A 80 -18.97 -2.07 0.55
C LYS A 80 -18.28 -2.52 1.84
N ASP A 81 -17.38 -3.50 1.76
CA ASP A 81 -16.63 -4.09 2.87
C ASP A 81 -15.28 -3.41 3.15
N TYR A 82 -14.98 -2.29 2.47
CA TYR A 82 -13.76 -1.52 2.70
C TYR A 82 -13.70 -0.97 4.14
N PRO A 83 -12.62 -1.22 4.90
CA PRO A 83 -12.62 -1.00 6.35
C PRO A 83 -12.36 0.43 6.82
N TRP A 84 -11.80 1.32 5.99
CA TRP A 84 -11.32 2.65 6.41
C TRP A 84 -12.03 3.80 5.68
N ARG A 85 -13.29 4.08 6.05
CA ARG A 85 -14.08 5.17 5.46
C ARG A 85 -13.90 6.53 6.14
#